data_AF-A0A699S9R0-F1
#
_entry.id   AF-A0A699S9R0-F1
#
_cell.length_a   1.000
_cell.length_b   1.000
_cell.length_c   1.000
_cell.angle_alpha   90.00
_cell.angle_beta   90.00
_cell.angle_gamma   90.00
#
_symmetry.space_group_name_H-M   'P 1'
#
loop_
_entity.id
_entity.type
_entity.pdbx_description
1 polymer ?
#
loop_
_entity_poly.entity_id
_entity_poly.type
_entity_poly.pdbx_seq_one_letter_code
_entity_poly.pdbx_strand_id
1 'polypeptide(L)'
;MSFGLTNAPAVFMDLMNRVCKPYLDKFVIVFIDDILIYSKDEKEHEERLKAILKLLKKEELYAKFFKCEFWIPKVQFLGYVIDRQGNHVDPTKIESVKDWASPKSPTEIRQFLGLAGY
;
A
#
# COMPACT_ATOMS: atom_id res chain seq x y z
N MET A 1 -13.05 15.63 3.33
CA MET A 1 -13.60 14.60 4.23
C MET A 1 -12.98 14.79 5.60
N SER A 2 -13.75 14.81 6.69
CA SER A 2 -13.21 15.02 8.04
C SER A 2 -12.62 13.72 8.61
N PHE A 3 -11.57 13.86 9.42
CA PHE A 3 -10.99 12.73 10.15
C PHE A 3 -11.99 12.16 11.17
N GLY A 4 -11.89 10.85 11.45
CA GLY A 4 -12.70 10.15 12.45
C GLY A 4 -14.04 9.59 11.95
N LEU A 5 -14.43 9.86 10.71
CA LEU A 5 -15.62 9.23 10.11
C LEU A 5 -15.34 7.77 9.75
N THR A 6 -16.16 6.84 10.23
CA THR A 6 -16.00 5.39 10.03
C THR A 6 -15.89 4.99 8.55
N ASN A 7 -16.66 5.64 7.67
CA ASN A 7 -16.71 5.30 6.25
C ASN A 7 -15.68 6.09 5.41
N ALA A 8 -14.92 6.99 6.03
CA ALA A 8 -13.97 7.82 5.29
C ALA A 8 -12.95 7.00 4.47
N PRO A 9 -12.31 5.94 5.02
CA PRO A 9 -11.36 5.14 4.27
C PRO A 9 -11.99 4.45 3.05
N ALA A 10 -13.19 3.89 3.22
CA ALA A 10 -13.88 3.16 2.15
C ALA A 10 -14.28 4.09 0.99
N VAL A 11 -14.80 5.28 1.31
CA VAL A 11 -15.17 6.28 0.29
C VAL A 11 -13.93 6.83 -0.41
N PHE A 12 -12.84 7.06 0.33
CA PHE A 12 -11.59 7.51 -0.27
C PHE A 12 -10.98 6.44 -1.18
N MET A 13 -11.02 5.17 -0.78
CA MET A 13 -10.59 4.05 -1.60
C MET A 13 -11.41 3.92 -2.89
N ASP A 14 -12.74 4.10 -2.86
CA ASP A 14 -13.57 4.10 -4.08
C ASP A 14 -13.17 5.24 -5.03
N LEU A 15 -12.98 6.46 -4.49
CA LEU A 15 -12.50 7.60 -5.27
C LEU A 15 -11.16 7.28 -5.96
N MET A 16 -10.18 6.82 -5.18
CA MET A 16 -8.86 6.50 -5.69
C MET A 16 -8.90 5.39 -6.73
N ASN A 17 -9.74 4.37 -6.53
CA ASN A 17 -9.92 3.30 -7.49
C ASN A 17 -10.50 3.81 -8.81
N ARG A 18 -11.47 4.74 -8.75
CA ARG A 18 -12.07 5.35 -9.96
C ARG A 18 -11.09 6.24 -10.71
N VAL A 19 -10.33 7.07 -9.98
CA VAL A 19 -9.33 7.97 -10.56
C VAL A 19 -8.20 7.18 -11.20
N CYS A 20 -7.62 6.22 -10.47
CA CYS A 20 -6.48 5.43 -10.93
C CYS A 20 -6.87 4.27 -11.85
N LYS A 21 -8.17 4.02 -12.09
CA LYS A 21 -8.70 2.92 -12.93
C LYS A 21 -7.94 2.69 -14.25
N PRO A 22 -7.48 3.72 -15.00
CA PRO A 22 -6.73 3.48 -16.23
C PRO A 22 -5.39 2.74 -16.04
N TYR A 23 -4.82 2.80 -14.83
CA TYR A 23 -3.46 2.35 -14.48
C TYR A 23 -3.42 1.28 -13.39
N LEU A 24 -4.53 1.07 -12.67
CA LEU A 24 -4.69 -0.01 -11.68
C LEU A 24 -4.32 -1.36 -12.31
N ASP A 25 -3.61 -2.17 -11.52
CA ASP A 25 -3.13 -3.53 -11.86
C ASP A 25 -2.22 -3.63 -13.09
N LYS A 26 -1.93 -2.50 -13.76
CA LYS A 26 -0.94 -2.42 -14.85
C LYS A 26 0.42 -2.02 -14.30
N PHE A 27 0.45 -0.92 -13.56
CA PHE A 27 1.67 -0.39 -12.95
C PHE A 27 1.43 0.39 -11.66
N VAL A 28 0.19 0.41 -11.18
CA VAL A 28 -0.22 1.12 -9.97
C VAL A 28 -1.03 0.18 -9.08
N ILE A 29 -0.69 0.19 -7.79
CA ILE A 29 -1.51 -0.38 -6.73
C ILE A 29 -1.91 0.78 -5.83
N VAL A 30 -3.19 0.85 -5.45
CA VAL A 30 -3.68 1.88 -4.53
C VAL A 30 -4.31 1.21 -3.33
N PHE A 31 -4.02 1.76 -2.15
CA PHE A 31 -4.66 1.35 -0.91
C PHE A 31 -4.94 2.58 -0.05
N ILE A 32 -6.23 2.92 0.08
CA ILE A 32 -6.68 4.14 0.78
C ILE A 32 -5.90 5.36 0.26
N ASP A 33 -4.94 5.88 1.01
CA ASP A 33 -4.14 7.07 0.70
C ASP A 33 -2.76 6.78 0.09
N ASP A 34 -2.32 5.53 0.11
CA ASP A 34 -1.01 5.13 -0.42
C ASP A 34 -1.12 4.66 -1.88
N ILE A 35 -0.20 5.15 -2.72
CA ILE A 35 -0.09 4.79 -4.13
C ILE A 35 1.29 4.20 -4.37
N LEU A 36 1.32 2.93 -4.75
CA LEU A 36 2.53 2.26 -5.20
C LEU A 36 2.62 2.29 -6.73
N ILE A 37 3.75 2.76 -7.25
CA ILE A 37 4.05 2.77 -8.68
C ILE A 37 5.24 1.85 -8.89
N TYR A 38 5.12 0.84 -9.76
CA TYR A 38 6.20 -0.11 -10.06
C TYR A 38 6.54 -0.09 -11.55
N SER A 39 7.76 -0.44 -11.92
CA SER A 39 8.28 -0.38 -13.30
C SER A 39 9.49 -1.30 -13.47
N LYS A 40 9.85 -1.65 -14.71
CA LYS A 40 10.99 -2.53 -14.99
C LYS A 40 12.32 -1.78 -15.02
N ASP A 41 12.30 -0.55 -15.52
CA ASP A 41 13.47 0.30 -15.67
C ASP A 41 13.14 1.76 -15.29
N GLU A 42 14.20 2.57 -15.13
CA GLU A 42 14.08 3.95 -14.64
C GLU A 42 13.36 4.86 -15.63
N LYS A 43 13.54 4.64 -16.93
CA LYS A 43 12.91 5.47 -17.97
C LYS A 43 11.40 5.24 -17.99
N GLU A 44 10.99 3.97 -17.97
CA GLU A 44 9.59 3.58 -17.85
C GLU A 44 8.97 4.13 -16.55
N HIS A 45 9.72 4.08 -15.44
CA HIS A 45 9.25 4.61 -14.16
C HIS A 45 9.05 6.12 -14.18
N GLU A 46 9.92 6.87 -14.86
CA GLU A 46 9.78 8.32 -15.01
C GLU A 46 8.48 8.66 -15.76
N GLU A 47 8.20 7.93 -16.85
CA GLU A 47 6.99 8.10 -17.64
C GLU A 47 5.72 7.76 -16.84
N ARG A 48 5.73 6.64 -16.11
CA ARG A 48 4.63 6.19 -15.23
C ARG A 48 4.40 7.18 -14.08
N LEU A 49 5.46 7.64 -13.42
CA LEU A 49 5.38 8.64 -12.36
C LEU A 49 4.79 9.96 -12.88
N LYS A 50 5.26 10.46 -14.02
CA LYS A 50 4.70 11.66 -14.67
C LYS A 50 3.22 11.49 -15.00
N ALA A 51 2.79 10.32 -15.47
CA ALA A 51 1.39 10.04 -15.76
C ALA A 51 0.52 10.13 -14.50
N ILE A 52 0.97 9.56 -13.38
CA ILE A 52 0.24 9.60 -12.11
C ILE A 52 0.22 11.00 -11.50
N LEU A 53 1.35 11.72 -11.48
CA LEU A 53 1.37 13.10 -10.99
C LEU A 53 0.46 14.03 -11.80
N LYS A 54 0.40 13.85 -13.13
CA LYS A 54 -0.55 14.59 -13.99
C LYS A 54 -2.00 14.24 -13.68
N LEU A 55 -2.30 12.96 -13.46
CA LEU A 55 -3.63 12.50 -13.08
C LEU A 55 -4.07 13.09 -11.75
N LEU A 56 -3.23 12.99 -10.72
CA LEU A 56 -3.49 13.56 -9.40
C LEU A 56 -3.72 15.06 -9.46
N LYS A 57 -2.89 15.78 -10.23
CA LYS A 57 -3.06 17.22 -10.45
C LYS A 57 -4.40 17.56 -11.13
N LYS A 58 -4.84 16.76 -12.10
CA LYS A 58 -6.11 16.96 -12.81
C LYS A 58 -7.32 16.78 -11.89
N GLU A 59 -7.25 15.79 -10.99
CA GLU A 59 -8.32 15.48 -10.03
C GLU A 59 -8.18 16.26 -8.72
N GLU A 60 -7.28 17.25 -8.66
CA GLU A 60 -7.01 18.09 -7.47
C GLU A 60 -6.66 17.27 -6.21
N LEU A 61 -5.97 16.14 -6.40
CA LEU A 61 -5.43 15.30 -5.34
C LEU A 61 -3.96 15.63 -5.09
N TYR A 62 -3.61 15.79 -3.82
CA TYR A 62 -2.27 16.25 -3.42
C TYR A 62 -1.56 15.21 -2.58
N ALA A 63 -0.42 14.73 -3.08
CA ALA A 63 0.48 13.89 -2.32
C ALA A 63 1.34 14.73 -1.36
N LYS A 64 1.54 14.22 -0.15
CA LYS A 64 2.38 14.89 0.85
C LYS A 64 3.84 14.57 0.60
N PHE A 65 4.58 15.49 -0.04
CA PHE A 65 5.94 15.24 -0.53
C PHE A 65 6.88 14.59 0.50
N PHE A 66 6.87 15.02 1.76
CA PHE A 66 7.76 14.44 2.78
C PHE A 66 7.48 12.97 3.12
N LYS A 67 6.29 12.46 2.79
CA LYS A 67 5.91 11.05 2.98
C LYS A 67 6.12 10.22 1.71
N CYS A 68 6.51 10.85 0.60
CA CYS A 68 6.71 10.15 -0.66
C CYS A 68 8.15 9.66 -0.75
N GLU A 69 8.31 8.41 -1.16
CA GLU A 69 9.60 7.82 -1.48
C GLU A 69 9.67 7.58 -3.00
N PHE A 70 10.78 7.95 -3.62
CA PHE A 70 10.98 7.84 -5.06
C PHE A 70 12.27 7.08 -5.36
N TRP A 71 12.30 6.36 -6.48
CA TRP A 71 13.51 5.69 -6.99
C TRP A 71 14.13 4.67 -6.04
N ILE A 72 13.30 4.03 -5.22
CA ILE A 72 13.75 3.00 -4.27
C ILE A 72 13.74 1.61 -4.93
N PRO A 73 14.81 0.82 -4.78
CA PRO A 73 14.89 -0.53 -5.35
C PRO A 73 14.07 -1.56 -4.55
N LYS A 74 13.68 -1.21 -3.34
CA LYS A 74 12.89 -2.01 -2.41
C LYS A 74 11.97 -1.09 -1.61
N VAL A 75 10.70 -1.46 -1.50
CA VAL A 75 9.68 -0.69 -0.77
C VAL A 75 8.88 -1.61 0.14
N GLN A 76 8.52 -1.11 1.32
CA GLN A 76 7.58 -1.77 2.21
C GLN A 76 6.18 -1.21 1.93
N PHE A 77 5.23 -2.06 1.55
CA PHE A 77 3.88 -1.65 1.19
C PHE A 77 2.87 -2.68 1.71
N LEU A 78 1.90 -2.26 2.52
CA LEU A 78 0.87 -3.13 3.14
C LEU A 78 1.42 -4.35 3.91
N GLY A 79 2.60 -4.20 4.52
CA GLY A 79 3.28 -5.29 5.21
C GLY A 79 3.87 -6.37 4.29
N TYR A 80 4.08 -6.03 3.02
CA TYR A 80 4.92 -6.76 2.10
C TYR A 80 6.17 -5.93 1.81
N VAL A 81 7.26 -6.63 1.51
CA VAL A 81 8.47 -6.06 0.95
C VAL A 81 8.49 -6.37 -0.54
N ILE A 82 8.49 -5.33 -1.36
CA ILE A 82 8.47 -5.45 -2.83
C ILE A 82 9.83 -5.02 -3.35
N ASP A 83 10.47 -5.91 -4.10
CA ASP A 83 11.75 -5.66 -4.76
C ASP A 83 11.80 -6.28 -6.18
N ARG A 84 12.98 -6.26 -6.81
CA ARG A 84 13.17 -6.80 -8.16
C ARG A 84 12.93 -8.31 -8.27
N GLN A 85 12.99 -9.06 -7.17
CA GLN A 85 12.81 -10.51 -7.14
C GLN A 85 11.33 -10.88 -6.94
N GLY A 86 10.51 -9.93 -6.47
CA GLY A 86 9.07 -10.09 -6.33
C GLY A 86 8.56 -9.57 -5.01
N ASN A 87 7.46 -10.17 -4.54
CA ASN A 87 6.81 -9.82 -3.29
C ASN A 87 7.26 -10.79 -2.20
N HIS A 88 7.79 -10.24 -1.12
CA HIS A 88 8.21 -10.98 0.08
C HIS A 88 7.33 -10.57 1.25
N VAL A 89 7.03 -11.51 2.14
CA VAL A 89 6.39 -11.15 3.41
C VAL A 89 7.40 -10.36 4.24
N ASP A 90 6.92 -9.30 4.88
CA ASP A 90 7.75 -8.49 5.77
C ASP A 90 8.34 -9.35 6.90
N PRO A 91 9.68 -9.38 7.07
CA PRO A 91 10.33 -10.15 8.12
C PRO A 91 9.80 -9.83 9.52
N THR A 92 9.43 -8.57 9.78
CA THR A 92 8.91 -8.15 11.09
C THR A 92 7.56 -8.80 11.43
N LYS A 93 6.72 -9.06 10.42
CA LYS A 93 5.48 -9.83 10.60
C LYS A 93 5.75 -11.30 10.89
N ILE A 94 6.76 -11.88 10.24
CA ILE A 94 7.18 -13.28 10.49
C ILE A 94 7.68 -13.42 11.93
N GLU A 95 8.52 -12.49 12.39
CA GLU A 95 8.99 -12.43 13.78
C GLU A 95 7.83 -12.30 14.76
N SER A 96 6.87 -11.41 14.48
CA SER A 96 5.68 -11.22 15.32
C SER A 96 4.86 -12.51 15.53
N VAL A 97 4.79 -13.38 14.51
CA VAL A 97 4.13 -14.70 14.64
C VAL A 97 5.01 -15.70 15.38
N LYS A 98 6.31 -15.72 15.13
CA LYS A 98 7.27 -16.64 15.76
C LYS A 98 7.39 -16.39 17.27
N ASP A 99 7.43 -15.14 17.68
CA ASP A 99 7.62 -14.73 19.06
C ASP A 99 6.29 -14.64 19.83
N TRP A 100 5.16 -14.96 19.18
CA TRP A 100 3.86 -14.89 19.81
C TRP A 100 3.73 -15.95 20.92
N ALA A 101 3.49 -15.50 22.14
CA ALA A 101 3.30 -16.39 23.28
C ALA A 101 2.06 -17.27 23.10
N SER A 102 2.13 -18.55 23.50
CA SER A 102 1.02 -19.48 23.35
C SER A 102 -0.28 -18.92 23.95
N PRO A 103 -1.33 -18.70 23.14
CA PRO A 103 -2.54 -18.02 23.59
C PRO A 103 -3.29 -18.88 24.61
N LYS A 104 -3.74 -18.25 25.69
CA LYS A 104 -4.39 -18.93 26.84
C LYS A 104 -5.88 -18.64 26.94
N SER A 105 -6.40 -17.75 26.10
CA SER A 105 -7.81 -17.37 26.07
C SER A 105 -8.42 -17.44 24.66
N PRO A 106 -9.74 -17.67 24.53
CA PRO A 106 -10.41 -17.64 23.22
C PRO A 106 -10.23 -16.32 22.46
N THR A 107 -10.10 -15.20 23.17
CA THR A 107 -9.84 -13.88 22.57
C THR A 107 -8.45 -13.82 21.96
N GLU A 108 -7.42 -14.29 22.68
CA GLU A 108 -6.05 -14.35 22.18
C GLU A 108 -5.94 -15.33 21.00
N ILE A 109 -6.66 -16.45 21.03
CA ILE A 109 -6.72 -17.39 19.89
C ILE A 109 -7.30 -16.69 18.65
N ARG A 110 -8.39 -15.92 18.79
CA ARG A 110 -8.98 -15.17 17.66
C ARG A 110 -8.04 -14.09 17.13
N GLN A 111 -7.33 -13.39 18.01
CA GLN A 111 -6.33 -12.39 17.62
C GLN A 111 -5.17 -13.02 16.85
N PHE A 112 -4.62 -14.13 17.35
CA PHE A 112 -3.57 -14.87 16.69
C PHE A 112 -4.02 -15.38 15.31
N LEU A 113 -5.20 -16.00 15.22
CA LEU A 113 -5.76 -16.45 13.94
C LEU A 113 -6.01 -15.30 12.97
N GLY A 114 -6.44 -14.13 13.45
CA GLY A 114 -6.62 -12.93 12.63
C GLY A 114 -5.30 -12.38 12.08
N LEU A 115 -4.22 -12.47 12.86
CA LEU A 115 -2.89 -12.03 12.43
C LEU A 115 -2.22 -13.05 11.50
N ALA A 116 -2.32 -14.34 11.80
CA ALA A 116 -1.71 -15.42 11.02
C ALA A 116 -2.48 -15.78 9.74
N GLY A 117 -3.75 -15.40 9.64
CA GLY A 117 -4.60 -15.61 8.46
C GLY A 117 -4.47 -14.52 7.38
N TYR A 118 -3.68 -13.48 7.63
CA TYR A 118 -3.32 -12.45 6.64
C TYR A 118 -2.16 -12.92 5.76
#